data_AF-A0A7X0DCI0-F1
#
_entry.id   AF-A0A7X0DCI0-F1
#
_cell.length_a   1.000
_cell.length_b   1.000
_cell.length_c   1.000
_cell.angle_alpha   90.00
_cell.angle_beta   90.00
_cell.angle_gamma   90.00
#
_symmetry.space_group_name_H-M   'P 1'
#
loop_
_entity.id
_entity.type
_entity.pdbx_description
1 polymer ?
#
loop_
_entity_poly.entity_id
_entity_poly.type
_entity_poly.pdbx_seq_one_letter_code
_entity_poly.pdbx_strand_id
1 'polypeptide(L)'
;MNETAAAKRVHIIQGEYKVVDDPDVVLSTILGSCVAACLRDPVAGVGGMNHFLLPGSGGAASSGGDATRYGVHLMELLINGLLKRGARRDRLEAKIFGGAKTIASFSNVGEQNAAFATQFLKDEGIPIVSSSTGGEHGRKLEYWPVSGRARQYPLTGAETQKTVALEQQRPVRTPKPVESSIEFF
;
A
#
# COMPACT_ATOMS: atom_id res chain seq x y z
N MET A 1 32.99 -3.90 -17.85
CA MET A 1 32.04 -2.84 -18.27
C MET A 1 30.64 -3.41 -18.08
N ASN A 2 29.88 -2.88 -17.13
CA ASN A 2 28.42 -2.93 -17.18
C ASN A 2 27.91 -1.73 -16.41
N GLU A 3 27.58 -0.70 -17.18
CA GLU A 3 26.85 0.49 -16.75
C GLU A 3 25.56 0.00 -16.06
N THR A 4 25.43 0.29 -14.77
CA THR A 4 24.15 0.18 -14.07
C THR A 4 23.15 1.07 -14.81
N ALA A 5 22.35 0.49 -15.69
CA ALA A 5 21.18 1.17 -16.24
C ALA A 5 20.38 1.70 -15.04
N ALA A 6 20.16 3.01 -15.01
CA ALA A 6 19.46 3.65 -13.91
C ALA A 6 18.05 3.03 -13.81
N ALA A 7 17.80 2.29 -12.75
CA ALA A 7 16.53 1.61 -12.56
C ALA A 7 15.37 2.62 -12.64
N LYS A 8 14.38 2.34 -13.50
CA LYS A 8 13.23 3.22 -13.75
C LYS A 8 12.40 3.33 -12.48
N ARG A 9 12.43 4.50 -11.83
CA ARG A 9 11.73 4.69 -10.56
C ARG A 9 10.31 5.21 -10.79
N VAL A 10 9.35 4.54 -10.17
CA VAL A 10 7.94 4.97 -10.11
C VAL A 10 7.61 5.29 -8.66
N HIS A 11 7.09 6.49 -8.39
CA HIS A 11 6.62 6.86 -7.07
C HIS A 11 5.15 6.51 -6.92
N ILE A 12 4.79 5.82 -5.83
CA ILE A 12 3.41 5.44 -5.51
C ILE A 12 2.97 6.32 -4.34
N ILE A 13 1.92 7.09 -4.56
CA ILE A 13 1.33 7.93 -3.51
C ILE A 13 0.15 7.24 -2.84
N GLN A 14 -0.32 7.79 -1.73
CA GLN A 14 -1.49 7.29 -1.02
C GLN A 14 -2.68 7.19 -1.98
N GLY A 15 -3.36 6.05 -1.96
CA GLY A 15 -4.52 5.79 -2.81
C GLY A 15 -4.19 5.13 -4.14
N GLU A 16 -2.91 4.91 -4.44
CA GLU A 16 -2.48 4.28 -5.68
C GLU A 16 -1.99 2.85 -5.49
N TYR A 17 -1.95 2.13 -6.61
CA TYR A 17 -1.27 0.86 -6.75
C TYR A 17 -0.60 0.77 -8.13
N LYS A 18 0.42 -0.06 -8.25
CA LYS A 18 1.06 -0.36 -9.52
C LYS A 18 1.49 -1.81 -9.59
N VAL A 19 1.29 -2.41 -10.76
CA VAL A 19 1.78 -3.75 -11.12
C VAL A 19 2.82 -3.61 -12.23
N VAL A 20 3.89 -4.40 -12.09
CA VAL A 20 5.12 -4.31 -12.88
C VAL A 20 5.73 -5.70 -13.06
N ASP A 21 6.13 -5.99 -14.28
CA ASP A 21 6.87 -7.17 -14.73
C ASP A 21 8.25 -6.81 -15.35
N ASP A 22 8.61 -5.52 -15.38
CA ASP A 22 9.93 -5.02 -15.81
C ASP A 22 10.95 -5.13 -14.65
N PRO A 23 12.03 -5.92 -14.77
CA PRO A 23 13.03 -6.10 -13.72
C PRO A 23 13.84 -4.82 -13.40
N ASP A 24 13.85 -3.85 -14.32
CA ASP A 24 14.57 -2.59 -14.15
C ASP A 24 13.74 -1.52 -13.43
N VAL A 25 12.48 -1.82 -13.08
CA VAL A 25 11.60 -0.88 -12.41
C VAL A 25 11.67 -1.00 -10.88
N VAL A 26 11.70 0.16 -10.21
CA VAL A 26 11.63 0.29 -8.76
C VAL A 26 10.40 1.08 -8.39
N LEU A 27 9.53 0.48 -7.58
CA LEU A 27 8.42 1.19 -6.94
C LEU A 27 8.94 1.83 -5.66
N SER A 28 8.62 3.10 -5.44
CA SER A 28 9.06 3.83 -4.26
C SER A 28 7.92 4.56 -3.60
N THR A 29 7.95 4.65 -2.27
CA THR A 29 6.94 5.41 -1.52
C THR A 29 7.49 5.90 -0.19
N ILE A 30 6.76 6.79 0.48
CA ILE A 30 7.08 7.28 1.81
C ILE A 30 5.90 6.95 2.72
N LEU A 31 6.16 6.31 3.86
CA LEU A 31 5.15 5.75 4.76
C LEU A 31 5.38 6.30 6.17
N GLY A 32 4.37 6.96 6.75
CA GLY A 32 4.27 7.13 8.20
C GLY A 32 3.28 6.12 8.75
N SER A 33 2.07 6.58 9.13
CA SER A 33 0.99 5.72 9.60
C SER A 33 0.36 4.86 8.49
N CYS A 34 0.47 5.25 7.23
CA CYS A 34 0.04 4.43 6.07
C CYS A 34 0.79 3.10 5.98
N VAL A 35 0.22 2.15 5.24
CA VAL A 35 0.86 0.86 4.94
C VAL A 35 0.94 0.63 3.44
N ALA A 36 2.06 0.04 3.00
CA ALA A 36 2.22 -0.50 1.67
C ALA A 36 2.26 -2.02 1.72
N ALA A 37 1.40 -2.67 0.94
CA ALA A 37 1.50 -4.09 0.63
C ALA A 37 2.23 -4.27 -0.70
N CYS A 38 3.31 -5.04 -0.66
CA CYS A 38 4.10 -5.44 -1.81
C CYS A 38 3.82 -6.92 -2.09
N LEU A 39 3.23 -7.22 -3.24
CA LEU A 39 2.86 -8.58 -3.63
C LEU A 39 3.63 -8.99 -4.87
N ARG A 40 3.97 -10.28 -5.00
CA ARG A 40 4.55 -10.84 -6.23
C ARG A 40 4.25 -12.32 -6.40
N ASP A 41 4.29 -12.76 -7.64
CA ASP A 41 4.48 -14.16 -8.00
C ASP A 41 5.94 -14.33 -8.49
N PRO A 42 6.79 -15.04 -7.74
CA PRO A 42 8.20 -15.21 -8.08
C PRO A 42 8.43 -16.04 -9.35
N VAL A 43 7.49 -16.90 -9.73
CA VAL A 43 7.60 -17.76 -10.91
C VAL A 43 7.17 -17.01 -12.16
N ALA A 44 6.08 -16.25 -12.08
CA ALA A 44 5.61 -15.42 -13.19
C ALA A 44 6.48 -14.17 -13.41
N GLY A 45 7.32 -13.80 -12.43
CA GLY A 45 8.19 -12.63 -12.54
C GLY A 45 7.42 -11.31 -12.54
N VAL A 46 6.26 -11.27 -11.89
CA VAL A 46 5.42 -10.07 -11.80
C VAL A 46 5.15 -9.73 -10.33
N GLY A 47 5.16 -8.44 -10.03
CA GLY A 47 4.85 -7.95 -8.70
C GLY A 47 4.22 -6.56 -8.74
N GLY A 48 3.92 -6.04 -7.56
CA GLY A 48 3.39 -4.70 -7.43
C GLY A 48 3.38 -4.21 -5.99
N MET A 49 2.97 -2.96 -5.84
CA MET A 49 2.87 -2.29 -4.55
C MET A 49 1.61 -1.42 -4.55
N ASN A 50 0.91 -1.39 -3.43
CA ASN A 50 -0.10 -0.37 -3.12
C ASN A 50 0.38 0.54 -1.98
N HIS A 51 -0.33 1.63 -1.76
CA HIS A 51 -0.16 2.50 -0.60
C HIS A 51 -1.53 2.93 -0.11
N PHE A 52 -1.94 2.41 1.05
CA PHE A 52 -3.24 2.74 1.63
C PHE A 52 -3.13 3.38 3.01
N LEU A 53 -4.12 4.21 3.31
CA LEU A 53 -4.42 4.77 4.63
C LEU A 53 -5.90 4.54 4.88
N LEU A 54 -6.25 3.82 5.94
CA LEU A 54 -7.65 3.66 6.29
C LEU A 54 -8.19 5.02 6.80
N PRO A 55 -9.36 5.49 6.34
CA PRO A 55 -9.96 6.69 6.90
C PRO A 55 -10.31 6.46 8.37
N GLY A 56 -9.86 7.36 9.24
CA GLY A 56 -10.09 7.23 10.69
C GLY A 56 -11.57 7.23 11.07
N SER A 57 -11.90 6.59 12.19
CA SER A 57 -13.26 6.42 12.74
C SER A 57 -13.91 7.70 13.32
N GLY A 58 -13.31 8.87 13.09
CA GLY A 58 -13.61 10.13 13.81
C GLY A 58 -14.86 10.90 13.39
N GLY A 59 -15.96 10.24 13.05
CA GLY A 59 -17.24 10.91 12.82
C GLY A 59 -18.40 9.97 13.08
N ALA A 60 -19.42 10.44 13.80
CA ALA A 60 -20.65 9.71 14.11
C ALA A 60 -21.46 9.22 12.89
N ALA A 61 -20.94 9.43 11.67
CA ALA A 61 -21.51 9.01 10.39
C ALA A 61 -20.54 8.19 9.51
N SER A 62 -19.33 7.87 9.98
CA SER A 62 -18.41 6.95 9.29
C SER A 62 -18.39 5.63 10.05
N SER A 63 -19.35 4.76 9.71
CA SER A 63 -19.35 3.37 10.16
C SER A 63 -18.01 2.73 9.76
N GLY A 64 -17.40 1.95 10.65
CA GLY A 64 -16.09 1.33 10.42
C GLY A 64 -15.99 0.52 9.12
N GLY A 65 -17.13 0.12 8.54
CA GLY A 65 -17.19 -0.51 7.22
C GLY A 65 -16.65 0.35 6.07
N ASP A 66 -16.76 1.68 6.11
CA ASP A 66 -16.27 2.54 5.03
C ASP A 66 -14.74 2.52 4.94
N ALA A 67 -14.07 2.44 6.08
CA ALA A 67 -12.62 2.38 6.16
C ALA A 67 -12.08 1.05 5.65
N THR A 68 -12.65 -0.05 6.14
CA THR A 68 -12.29 -1.39 5.71
C THR A 68 -12.50 -1.59 4.21
N ARG A 69 -13.61 -1.08 3.64
CA ARG A 69 -13.87 -1.18 2.19
C ARG A 69 -12.80 -0.50 1.35
N TYR A 70 -12.24 0.63 1.80
CA TYR A 70 -11.17 1.30 1.08
C TYR A 70 -9.87 0.50 1.05
N GLY A 71 -9.45 -0.03 2.20
CA GLY A 71 -8.28 -0.90 2.29
C GLY A 71 -8.45 -2.17 1.45
N VAL A 72 -9.63 -2.81 1.53
CA VAL A 72 -9.96 -4.00 0.73
C VAL A 72 -9.87 -3.68 -0.75
N HIS A 73 -10.44 -2.56 -1.19
CA HIS A 73 -10.42 -2.16 -2.59
C HIS A 73 -9.01 -2.06 -3.17
N LEU A 74 -8.07 -1.41 -2.47
CA LEU A 74 -6.68 -1.31 -2.96
C LEU A 74 -5.91 -2.63 -2.93
N MET A 75 -6.22 -3.52 -1.98
CA MET A 75 -5.64 -4.86 -1.96
C MET A 75 -6.15 -5.71 -3.13
N GLU A 76 -7.47 -5.68 -3.39
CA GLU A 76 -8.10 -6.39 -4.51
C GLU A 76 -7.62 -5.86 -5.87
N LEU A 77 -7.51 -4.55 -6.04
CA LEU A 77 -6.98 -3.96 -7.27
C LEU A 77 -5.56 -4.44 -7.56
N LEU A 78 -4.70 -4.49 -6.55
CA LEU A 78 -3.35 -5.01 -6.67
C LEU A 78 -3.34 -6.49 -7.05
N ILE A 79 -4.07 -7.33 -6.31
CA ILE A 79 -4.13 -8.78 -6.57
C ILE A 79 -4.67 -9.05 -7.97
N ASN A 80 -5.80 -8.45 -8.34
CA ASN A 80 -6.40 -8.64 -9.66
C ASN A 80 -5.48 -8.13 -10.78
N GLY A 81 -4.76 -7.04 -10.54
CA GLY A 81 -3.73 -6.55 -11.47
C GLY A 81 -2.61 -7.57 -11.69
N LEU A 82 -2.15 -8.25 -10.64
CA LEU A 82 -1.15 -9.31 -10.74
C LEU A 82 -1.68 -10.51 -11.52
N LEU A 83 -2.89 -10.98 -11.19
CA LEU A 83 -3.51 -12.13 -11.86
C LEU A 83 -3.71 -11.86 -13.36
N LYS A 84 -4.12 -10.64 -13.73
CA LYS A 84 -4.24 -10.20 -15.13
C LYS A 84 -2.91 -10.24 -15.90
N ARG A 85 -1.77 -10.21 -15.18
CA ARG A 85 -0.42 -10.32 -15.75
C ARG A 85 0.19 -11.72 -15.60
N GLY A 86 -0.64 -12.72 -15.34
CA GLY A 86 -0.22 -14.13 -15.32
C GLY A 86 0.29 -14.62 -13.97
N ALA A 87 0.19 -13.83 -12.90
CA ALA A 87 0.41 -14.33 -11.55
C ALA A 87 -0.63 -15.41 -11.20
N ARG A 88 -0.23 -16.38 -10.39
CA ARG A 88 -1.15 -17.32 -9.76
C ARG A 88 -1.35 -16.99 -8.29
N ARG A 89 -2.61 -17.04 -7.85
CA ARG A 89 -3.00 -16.72 -6.47
C ARG A 89 -2.26 -17.58 -5.43
N ASP A 90 -2.10 -18.87 -5.70
CA ASP A 90 -1.42 -19.83 -4.83
C ASP A 90 0.10 -19.66 -4.76
N ARG A 91 0.67 -18.77 -5.56
CA ARG A 91 2.10 -18.44 -5.59
C ARG A 91 2.40 -17.03 -5.10
N LEU A 92 1.37 -16.26 -4.75
CA LEU A 92 1.57 -14.91 -4.26
C LEU A 92 2.29 -14.93 -2.92
N GLU A 93 3.31 -14.10 -2.79
CA GLU A 93 3.96 -13.78 -1.52
C GLU A 93 3.85 -12.29 -1.23
N ALA A 94 3.79 -11.95 0.05
CA ALA A 94 3.62 -10.58 0.51
C ALA A 94 4.80 -10.06 1.33
N LYS A 95 5.10 -8.78 1.17
CA LYS A 95 5.87 -7.99 2.13
C LYS A 95 5.10 -6.74 2.50
N ILE A 96 5.07 -6.39 3.78
CA ILE A 96 4.32 -5.23 4.28
C ILE A 96 5.22 -4.25 5.04
N PHE A 97 5.01 -2.96 4.81
CA PHE A 97 5.83 -1.88 5.36
C PHE A 97 4.96 -0.71 5.83
N GLY A 98 5.42 0.05 6.83
CA GLY A 98 4.76 1.29 7.28
C GLY A 98 4.10 1.16 8.65
N GLY A 99 2.95 1.81 8.86
CA GLY A 99 2.21 1.70 10.13
C GLY A 99 2.95 2.31 11.32
N ALA A 100 3.80 3.32 11.11
CA ALA A 100 4.51 4.00 12.18
C ALA A 100 3.55 4.79 13.07
N LYS A 101 3.89 4.89 14.37
CA LYS A 101 3.28 5.83 15.30
C LYS A 101 3.99 7.17 15.21
N THR A 102 3.54 8.04 14.32
CA THR A 102 4.11 9.39 14.21
C THR A 102 3.62 10.25 15.39
N ILE A 103 4.54 10.95 16.07
CA ILE A 103 4.27 11.75 17.29
C ILE A 103 3.08 12.70 17.13
N ALA A 104 2.88 13.25 15.93
CA ALA A 104 1.81 14.20 15.64
C ALA A 104 0.41 13.55 15.49
N SER A 105 0.33 12.23 15.32
CA SER A 105 -0.94 11.55 15.06
C SER A 105 -1.69 11.14 16.34
N PHE A 106 -1.02 11.02 17.51
CA PHE A 106 -1.54 10.54 18.82
C PHE A 106 -2.50 9.32 18.78
N SER A 107 -2.65 8.69 17.63
CA SER A 107 -3.71 7.75 17.31
C SER A 107 -3.10 6.44 16.88
N ASN A 108 -3.79 5.35 17.18
CA ASN A 108 -3.36 4.00 16.82
C ASN A 108 -3.63 3.69 15.34
N VAL A 109 -3.66 4.71 14.45
CA VAL A 109 -3.97 4.55 13.02
C VAL A 109 -2.93 3.67 12.33
N GLY A 110 -1.65 3.88 12.63
CA GLY A 110 -0.57 3.05 12.05
C GLY A 110 -0.70 1.57 12.42
N GLU A 111 -1.00 1.30 13.68
CA GLU A 111 -1.26 -0.05 14.19
C GLU A 111 -2.49 -0.67 13.53
N GLN A 112 -3.59 0.07 13.41
CA GLN A 112 -4.81 -0.39 12.74
C GLN A 112 -4.58 -0.72 11.26
N ASN A 113 -3.82 0.11 10.54
CA ASN A 113 -3.48 -0.15 9.13
C ASN A 113 -2.62 -1.42 8.98
N ALA A 114 -1.65 -1.61 9.87
CA ALA A 114 -0.78 -2.79 9.86
C ALA A 114 -1.56 -4.07 10.23
N ALA A 115 -2.45 -3.98 11.22
CA ALA A 115 -3.33 -5.06 11.62
C ALA A 115 -4.28 -5.44 10.48
N PHE A 116 -4.87 -4.45 9.81
CA PHE A 116 -5.72 -4.67 8.64
C PHE A 116 -4.97 -5.40 7.51
N ALA A 117 -3.78 -4.94 7.11
CA ALA A 117 -2.99 -5.63 6.07
C ALA A 117 -2.68 -7.08 6.46
N THR A 118 -2.29 -7.30 7.72
CA THR A 118 -1.94 -8.62 8.22
C THR A 118 -3.15 -9.56 8.18
N GLN A 119 -4.30 -9.08 8.65
CA GLN A 119 -5.53 -9.87 8.68
C GLN A 119 -6.04 -10.16 7.26
N PHE A 120 -6.05 -9.15 6.39
CA PHE A 120 -6.46 -9.32 4.99
C PHE A 120 -5.62 -10.39 4.27
N LEU A 121 -4.29 -10.31 4.40
CA LEU A 121 -3.40 -11.28 3.76
C LEU A 121 -3.57 -12.69 4.30
N LYS A 122 -3.82 -12.82 5.62
CA LYS A 122 -4.14 -14.09 6.25
C LYS A 122 -5.45 -14.68 5.71
N ASP A 123 -6.49 -13.86 5.59
CA ASP A 123 -7.81 -14.30 5.09
C ASP A 123 -7.76 -14.71 3.62
N GLU A 124 -6.94 -14.03 2.80
CA GLU A 124 -6.68 -14.39 1.41
C GLU A 124 -5.71 -15.57 1.22
N GLY A 125 -5.13 -16.10 2.31
CA GLY A 125 -4.15 -17.18 2.27
C GLY A 125 -2.81 -16.81 1.62
N ILE A 126 -2.45 -15.52 1.61
CA ILE A 126 -1.20 -15.00 1.04
C ILE A 126 -0.14 -14.89 2.14
N PRO A 127 0.96 -15.68 2.10
CA PRO A 127 1.99 -15.64 3.12
C PRO A 127 2.76 -14.32 3.14
N ILE A 128 2.95 -13.77 4.34
CA ILE A 128 3.85 -12.63 4.58
C ILE A 128 5.26 -13.16 4.78
N VAL A 129 6.12 -13.03 3.78
CA VAL A 129 7.51 -13.51 3.83
C VAL A 129 8.47 -12.53 4.50
N SER A 130 8.06 -11.27 4.67
CA SER A 130 8.82 -10.26 5.41
C SER A 130 7.91 -9.07 5.78
N SER A 131 8.16 -8.46 6.93
CA SER A 131 7.43 -7.26 7.36
C SER A 131 8.32 -6.27 8.08
N SER A 132 8.03 -4.99 7.91
CA SER A 132 8.60 -3.90 8.71
C SER A 132 7.49 -2.87 8.97
N THR A 133 6.67 -3.19 9.97
CA THR A 133 5.52 -2.39 10.41
C THR A 133 5.74 -1.81 11.81
N GLY A 134 4.99 -0.78 12.21
CA GLY A 134 5.10 -0.17 13.54
C GLY A 134 6.32 0.75 13.69
N GLY A 135 6.71 1.08 14.92
CA GLY A 135 7.84 1.96 15.25
C GLY A 135 7.50 3.46 15.23
N GLU A 136 8.42 4.30 15.71
CA GLU A 136 8.16 5.74 15.96
C GLU A 136 8.46 6.66 14.76
N HIS A 137 9.08 6.11 13.71
CA HIS A 137 9.53 6.88 12.56
C HIS A 137 8.90 6.36 11.26
N GLY A 138 8.49 7.30 10.41
CA GLY A 138 8.17 6.99 9.03
C GLY A 138 9.40 6.46 8.27
N ARG A 139 9.17 5.84 7.12
CA ARG A 139 10.21 5.28 6.26
C ARG A 139 9.96 5.57 4.80
N LYS A 140 11.05 5.77 4.05
CA LYS A 140 11.05 5.68 2.60
C LYS A 140 11.26 4.23 2.21
N LEU A 141 10.39 3.69 1.37
CA LEU A 141 10.44 2.33 0.82
C LEU A 141 10.82 2.36 -0.66
N GLU A 142 11.66 1.41 -1.05
CA GLU A 142 11.93 1.04 -2.44
C GLU A 142 11.74 -0.47 -2.60
N TYR A 143 10.97 -0.87 -3.61
CA TYR A 143 10.60 -2.25 -3.87
C TYR A 143 10.84 -2.58 -5.35
N TRP A 144 11.52 -3.70 -5.60
CA TRP A 144 11.77 -4.26 -6.93
C TRP A 144 10.78 -5.40 -7.17
N PRO A 145 9.69 -5.19 -7.92
CA PRO A 145 8.55 -6.11 -7.92
C PRO A 145 8.87 -7.51 -8.44
N VAL A 146 9.68 -7.60 -9.50
CA VAL A 146 10.08 -8.88 -10.11
C VAL A 146 10.92 -9.73 -9.16
N SER A 147 11.92 -9.12 -8.51
CA SER A 147 12.85 -9.83 -7.61
C SER A 147 12.32 -9.99 -6.18
N GLY A 148 11.33 -9.21 -5.78
CA GLY A 148 10.85 -9.13 -4.40
C GLY A 148 11.80 -8.42 -3.43
N ARG A 149 12.91 -7.86 -3.91
CA ARG A 149 13.84 -7.12 -3.05
C ARG A 149 13.18 -5.84 -2.54
N ALA A 150 13.35 -5.54 -1.27
CA ALA A 150 12.88 -4.32 -0.64
C ALA A 150 14.03 -3.65 0.10
N ARG A 151 14.02 -2.32 0.12
CA ARG A 151 14.97 -1.48 0.85
C ARG A 151 14.20 -0.34 1.50
N GLN A 152 14.49 -0.07 2.77
CA GLN A 152 13.87 1.03 3.50
C GLN A 152 14.89 1.91 4.20
N TYR A 153 14.53 3.17 4.38
CA TYR A 153 15.31 4.16 5.11
C TYR A 153 14.41 4.89 6.10
N PRO A 154 14.83 5.11 7.35
CA PRO A 154 14.09 5.96 8.27
C PRO A 154 14.04 7.39 7.73
N LEU A 155 12.88 8.06 7.86
CA LEU A 155 12.76 9.47 7.50
C LEU A 155 13.45 10.36 8.52
N THR A 156 13.99 11.49 8.05
CA THR A 156 14.66 12.47 8.90
C THR A 156 14.06 13.86 8.70
N GLY A 157 14.07 14.66 9.78
CA GLY A 157 13.75 16.10 9.77
C GLY A 157 12.55 16.51 8.90
N ALA A 158 12.84 17.16 7.77
CA ALA A 158 11.86 17.75 6.87
C ALA A 158 10.97 16.72 6.14
N GLU A 159 11.47 15.52 5.85
CA GLU A 159 10.67 14.48 5.20
C GLU A 159 9.56 13.99 6.15
N THR A 160 9.89 13.80 7.43
CA THR A 160 8.93 13.44 8.47
C THR A 160 7.80 14.47 8.58
N GLN A 161 8.14 15.77 8.58
CA GLN A 161 7.15 16.85 8.65
C GLN A 161 6.20 16.84 7.45
N LYS A 162 6.72 16.64 6.23
CA LYS A 162 5.90 16.55 5.02
C LYS A 162 4.97 15.35 5.03
N THR A 163 5.46 14.18 5.44
CA THR A 163 4.64 12.96 5.53
C THR A 163 3.50 13.12 6.53
N VAL A 164 3.78 13.69 7.71
CA VAL A 164 2.75 14.00 8.70
C VAL A 164 1.69 14.96 8.15
N ALA A 165 2.11 16.01 7.42
CA ALA A 165 1.18 16.95 6.83
C ALA A 165 0.26 16.30 5.77
N LEU A 166 0.78 15.37 4.97
CA LEU A 166 -0.01 14.62 3.98
C LEU A 166 -1.00 13.66 4.67
N GLU A 167 -0.63 13.02 5.77
CA GLU A 167 -1.54 12.13 6.53
C GLU A 167 -2.71 12.88 7.18
N GLN A 168 -2.50 14.13 7.59
CA GLN A 168 -3.55 14.99 8.15
C GLN A 168 -4.51 15.50 7.09
N GLN A 169 -4.10 15.53 5.82
CA GLN A 169 -4.97 15.86 4.70
C GLN A 169 -5.87 14.67 4.42
N ARG A 170 -7.06 14.68 5.05
CA ARG A 170 -8.13 13.70 4.84
C ARG A 170 -8.37 13.50 3.33
N PRO A 171 -8.47 12.26 2.81
CA PRO A 171 -8.88 12.08 1.43
C PRO A 171 -10.25 12.74 1.25
N VAL A 172 -10.31 13.71 0.34
CA VAL A 172 -11.53 14.42 -0.03
C VAL A 172 -12.53 13.37 -0.49
N ARG A 173 -13.70 13.30 0.16
CA ARG A 173 -14.82 12.48 -0.32
C ARG A 173 -15.09 12.87 -1.78
N THR A 174 -14.81 11.99 -2.72
CA THR A 174 -15.43 12.09 -4.04
C THR A 174 -16.94 11.93 -3.84
N PRO A 175 -17.76 12.91 -4.26
CA PRO A 175 -19.21 12.74 -4.20
C PRO A 175 -19.58 11.52 -5.04
N LYS A 176 -20.45 10.65 -4.50
CA LYS A 176 -21.05 9.57 -5.28
C LYS A 176 -21.76 10.19 -6.48
N PRO A 177 -21.53 9.71 -7.71
CA PRO A 177 -22.46 9.98 -8.79
C PRO A 177 -23.84 9.53 -8.32
N VAL A 178 -24.82 10.44 -8.36
CA VAL A 178 -26.21 10.08 -8.14
C VAL A 178 -26.64 9.37 -9.41
N GLU A 179 -26.60 8.04 -9.43
CA GLU A 179 -27.18 7.27 -10.52
C GLU A 179 -28.71 7.40 -10.42
N SER A 180 -29.28 8.25 -11.27
CA SER A 180 -30.71 8.32 -11.52
C SER A 180 -31.01 7.80 -12.92
N SER A 181 -30.94 6.48 -13.11
CA SER A 181 -31.82 5.78 -14.05
C SER A 181 -31.71 4.26 -13.84
N ILE A 182 -32.87 3.63 -13.70
CA ILE A 182 -33.04 2.19 -13.83
C ILE A 182 -33.72 1.99 -15.19
N GLU A 183 -33.10 1.22 -16.08
CA GLU A 183 -33.77 0.66 -17.25
C GLU A 183 -33.65 -0.86 -17.19
N PHE A 184 -34.81 -1.52 -17.27
CA PHE A 184 -34.94 -2.96 -17.43
C PHE A 184 -35.25 -3.26 -18.90
N PHE A 185 -34.61 -4.30 -19.44
CA PHE A 185 -35.08 -5.03 -20.62
C PHE A 185 -35.19 -6.52 -20.26
#